data_AF-A0A2W6NMJ6-F1
#
_entry.id   AF-A0A2W6NMJ6-F1
#
_cell.length_a   1.000
_cell.length_b   1.000
_cell.length_c   1.000
_cell.angle_alpha   90.00
_cell.angle_beta   90.00
_cell.angle_gamma   90.00
#
_symmetry.space_group_name_H-M   'P 1'
#
loop_
_entity.id
_entity.type
_entity.pdbx_description
1 polymer ?
#
loop_
_entity_poly.entity_id
_entity_poly.type
_entity_poly.pdbx_seq_one_letter_code
_entity_poly.pdbx_strand_id
1 'polypeptide(L)'
;MIQIRQARQGDAQAIAYVHTESWKTTYRGIVPDHVLHHLTTESRLPQWEKQIRSGEKDQILLVAEELDGKIVGFACGGKEREGKLPYDGELYAIYLLQSYQ
;
A
#
# COMPACT_ATOMS: atom_id res chain seq x y z
N MET A 1 -14.40 13.49 -5.63
CA MET A 1 -13.83 13.99 -4.36
C MET A 1 -13.14 12.82 -3.67
N ILE A 2 -11.98 13.03 -3.05
CA ILE A 2 -11.20 11.98 -2.39
C ILE A 2 -11.22 12.21 -0.88
N GLN A 3 -11.41 11.14 -0.11
CA GLN A 3 -11.30 11.11 1.34
C GLN A 3 -10.10 10.27 1.75
N ILE A 4 -9.31 10.77 2.71
CA ILE A 4 -8.27 9.97 3.38
C ILE A 4 -8.82 9.44 4.69
N ARG A 5 -8.67 8.13 4.93
CA ARG A 5 -9.08 7.48 6.18
C ARG A 5 -8.17 6.33 6.56
N GLN A 6 -8.29 5.88 7.81
CA GLN A 6 -7.67 4.63 8.26
C GLN A 6 -8.20 3.45 7.44
N ALA A 7 -7.31 2.51 7.12
CA ALA A 7 -7.70 1.25 6.50
C ALA A 7 -8.49 0.38 7.48
N ARG A 8 -9.46 -0.36 6.96
CA ARG A 8 -10.24 -1.38 7.67
C ARG A 8 -9.96 -2.76 7.05
N GLN A 9 -10.32 -3.83 7.77
CA GLN A 9 -10.07 -5.21 7.33
C GLN A 9 -10.58 -5.49 5.90
N GLY A 10 -11.71 -4.91 5.51
CA GLY A 10 -12.27 -5.07 4.16
C GLY A 10 -11.49 -4.38 3.03
N ASP A 11 -10.52 -3.51 3.34
CA ASP A 11 -9.77 -2.79 2.30
C ASP A 11 -8.53 -3.57 1.80
N ALA A 12 -8.17 -4.69 2.44
CA ALA A 12 -6.93 -5.42 2.17
C ALA A 12 -6.74 -5.76 0.68
N GLN A 13 -7.81 -6.22 0.02
CA GLN A 13 -7.80 -6.57 -1.39
C GLN A 13 -7.62 -5.33 -2.28
N ALA A 14 -8.25 -4.21 -1.94
CA ALA A 14 -8.13 -2.98 -2.71
C ALA A 14 -6.72 -2.37 -2.56
N ILE A 15 -6.13 -2.43 -1.36
CA ILE A 15 -4.74 -2.02 -1.12
C ILE A 15 -3.77 -2.90 -1.92
N ALA A 16 -3.96 -4.22 -1.91
CA ALA A 16 -3.15 -5.15 -2.69
C ALA A 16 -3.23 -4.85 -4.19
N TYR A 17 -4.44 -4.54 -4.69
CA TYR A 17 -4.64 -4.12 -6.07
C TYR A 17 -3.89 -2.83 -6.40
N VAL A 18 -4.07 -1.77 -5.60
CA VAL A 18 -3.35 -0.50 -5.80
C VAL A 18 -1.84 -0.72 -5.79
N HIS A 19 -1.32 -1.46 -4.82
CA HIS A 19 0.11 -1.76 -4.74
C HIS A 19 0.62 -2.42 -6.03
N THR A 20 -0.07 -3.45 -6.50
CA THR A 20 0.39 -4.21 -7.66
C THR A 20 0.32 -3.42 -8.96
N GLU A 21 -0.77 -2.71 -9.20
CA GLU A 21 -0.95 -1.91 -10.42
C GLU A 21 -0.05 -0.68 -10.44
N SER A 22 0.13 0.00 -9.31
CA SER A 22 1.11 1.10 -9.21
C SER A 22 2.53 0.60 -9.45
N TRP A 23 2.91 -0.59 -8.98
CA TRP A 23 4.22 -1.17 -9.28
C TRP A 23 4.39 -1.48 -10.77
N LYS A 24 3.42 -2.15 -11.39
CA LYS A 24 3.48 -2.52 -12.82
C LYS A 24 3.52 -1.30 -13.73
N THR A 25 2.87 -0.21 -13.36
CA THR A 25 2.87 1.04 -14.13
C THR A 25 4.16 1.83 -13.92
N THR A 26 4.62 1.95 -12.66
CA THR A 26 5.80 2.77 -12.32
C THR A 26 7.11 2.12 -12.72
N TYR A 27 7.26 0.80 -12.52
CA TYR A 27 8.55 0.12 -12.68
C TYR A 27 8.72 -0.62 -14.00
N ARG A 28 7.78 -0.49 -14.94
CA ARG A 28 7.92 -1.05 -16.29
C ARG A 28 9.17 -0.48 -16.96
N GLY A 29 10.03 -1.35 -17.48
CA GLY A 29 11.32 -0.96 -18.08
C GLY A 29 12.43 -0.64 -17.08
N ILE A 30 12.17 -0.69 -15.77
CA ILE A 30 13.16 -0.53 -14.70
C ILE A 30 13.40 -1.86 -14.00
N VAL A 31 12.31 -2.56 -13.64
CA VAL A 31 12.33 -3.90 -13.03
C VAL A 31 12.04 -4.94 -14.12
N PRO A 32 12.70 -6.11 -14.12
CA PRO A 32 12.44 -7.15 -15.12
C PRO A 32 10.97 -7.56 -15.19
N ASP A 33 10.44 -7.68 -16.40
CA ASP A 33 9.00 -7.95 -16.62
C ASP A 33 8.52 -9.21 -15.92
N HIS A 34 9.34 -10.26 -15.84
CA HIS A 34 8.97 -11.48 -15.12
C HIS A 34 8.72 -11.20 -13.63
N VAL A 35 9.49 -10.32 -12.98
CA VAL A 35 9.25 -9.96 -11.57
C VAL A 35 7.91 -9.23 -11.44
N LEU A 36 7.61 -8.31 -12.36
CA LEU A 36 6.34 -7.56 -12.36
C LEU A 36 5.14 -8.46 -12.67
N HIS A 37 5.30 -9.49 -13.50
CA HIS A 37 4.24 -10.46 -13.81
C HIS A 37 3.88 -11.36 -12.62
N HIS A 38 4.84 -11.69 -11.75
CA HIS A 38 4.56 -12.46 -10.53
C HIS A 38 3.93 -11.62 -9.41
N LEU A 39 3.91 -10.29 -9.57
CA LEU A 39 3.28 -9.38 -8.62
C LEU A 39 1.77 -9.31 -8.90
N THR A 40 0.99 -10.08 -8.16
CA THR A 40 -0.46 -10.13 -8.29
C THR A 40 -1.16 -9.67 -7.01
N THR A 41 -2.41 -9.25 -7.14
CA THR A 41 -3.26 -8.89 -6.00
C THR A 41 -3.35 -10.06 -5.02
N GLU A 42 -3.53 -11.28 -5.54
CA GLU A 42 -3.68 -12.51 -4.76
C GLU A 42 -2.40 -12.84 -3.99
N SER A 43 -1.21 -12.62 -4.58
CA SER A 43 0.04 -12.90 -3.88
C SER A 43 0.35 -11.87 -2.78
N ARG A 44 -0.19 -10.65 -2.89
CA ARG A 44 -0.02 -9.59 -1.88
C ARG A 44 -1.10 -9.57 -0.81
N LEU A 45 -2.30 -10.06 -1.09
CA LEU A 45 -3.45 -10.00 -0.18
C LEU A 45 -3.14 -10.55 1.24
N PRO A 46 -2.53 -11.73 1.43
CA PRO A 46 -2.28 -12.26 2.78
C PRO A 46 -1.38 -11.36 3.63
N GLN A 47 -0.42 -10.67 3.00
CA GLN A 47 0.45 -9.72 3.68
C GLN A 47 -0.34 -8.52 4.20
N TRP A 48 -1.18 -7.92 3.35
CA TRP A 48 -1.99 -6.75 3.71
C TRP A 48 -3.06 -7.08 4.74
N GLU A 49 -3.70 -8.24 4.64
CA GLU A 49 -4.60 -8.74 5.67
C GLU A 49 -3.92 -8.87 7.03
N LYS A 50 -2.72 -9.47 7.06
CA LYS A 50 -1.94 -9.59 8.30
C LYS A 50 -1.59 -8.20 8.85
N GLN A 51 -1.19 -7.28 7.99
CA GLN A 51 -0.79 -5.93 8.38
C GLN A 51 -1.98 -5.15 8.96
N ILE A 52 -3.15 -5.20 8.33
CA ILE A 52 -4.35 -4.54 8.86
C ILE A 52 -4.80 -5.15 10.20
N ARG A 53 -4.64 -6.47 10.39
CA ARG A 53 -5.02 -7.15 11.63
C ARG A 53 -4.01 -6.98 12.77
N SER A 54 -2.76 -6.63 12.48
CA SER A 54 -1.68 -6.61 13.48
C SER A 54 -2.02 -5.70 14.66
N GLY A 55 -2.71 -4.58 14.40
CA GLY A 55 -3.02 -3.56 15.41
C GLY A 55 -1.76 -3.02 16.09
N GLU A 56 -0.59 -3.10 15.44
CA GLU A 56 0.66 -2.59 15.98
C GLU A 56 0.50 -1.10 16.29
N LYS A 57 0.75 -0.72 17.56
CA LYS A 57 0.47 0.64 18.07
C LYS A 57 1.10 1.76 17.24
N ASP A 58 2.25 1.48 16.64
CA ASP A 58 3.03 2.47 15.91
C ASP A 58 2.85 2.34 14.38
N GLN A 59 1.96 1.46 13.92
CA GLN A 59 1.70 1.24 12.51
C GLN A 59 0.56 2.12 12.02
N ILE A 60 0.83 2.90 10.97
CA ILE A 60 -0.13 3.73 10.27
C ILE A 60 -0.43 3.09 8.93
N LEU A 61 -1.71 2.91 8.61
CA LEU A 61 -2.17 2.49 7.30
C LEU A 61 -3.38 3.31 6.88
N LEU A 62 -3.16 4.19 5.92
CA LEU A 62 -4.18 5.10 5.38
C LEU A 62 -4.52 4.69 3.95
N VAL A 63 -5.78 4.92 3.57
CA VAL A 63 -6.28 4.77 2.20
C VAL A 63 -6.82 6.09 1.68
N ALA A 64 -6.68 6.29 0.37
CA ALA A 64 -7.39 7.31 -0.39
C ALA A 64 -8.60 6.67 -1.07
N GLU A 65 -9.79 7.16 -0.75
CA GLU A 65 -11.07 6.58 -1.14
C GLU A 65 -11.92 7.60 -1.92
N GLU A 66 -12.54 7.17 -3.01
CA GLU A 66 -13.58 7.92 -3.72
C GLU A 66 -14.93 7.87 -2.98
N LEU A 67 -15.84 8.79 -3.28
CA LEU A 67 -17.16 8.83 -2.61
C LEU A 67 -18.00 7.55 -2.78
N ASP A 68 -17.71 6.75 -3.82
CA ASP A 68 -18.36 5.46 -4.08
C ASP A 68 -17.71 4.28 -3.31
N GLY A 69 -16.67 4.56 -2.51
CA GLY A 69 -15.96 3.57 -1.69
C GLY A 69 -14.75 2.93 -2.38
N LYS A 70 -14.41 3.35 -3.61
CA LYS A 70 -13.26 2.80 -4.33
C LYS A 70 -11.95 3.32 -3.75
N ILE A 71 -11.07 2.41 -3.36
CA ILE A 71 -9.70 2.74 -2.93
C ILE A 71 -8.82 2.97 -4.16
N VAL A 72 -8.18 4.13 -4.22
CA VAL A 72 -7.34 4.56 -5.35
C VAL A 72 -5.88 4.81 -4.93
N GLY A 73 -5.62 4.76 -3.63
CA GLY A 73 -4.30 5.01 -3.05
C GLY A 73 -4.17 4.44 -1.65
N PHE A 74 -2.94 4.25 -1.20
CA PHE A 74 -2.65 3.99 0.20
C PHE A 74 -1.28 4.54 0.59
N ALA A 75 -1.10 4.73 1.90
CA ALA A 75 0.20 4.99 2.50
C ALA A 75 0.33 4.17 3.78
N CYS A 76 1.50 3.59 4.01
CA CYS A 76 1.80 2.94 5.27
C CYS A 76 3.19 3.31 5.79
N GLY A 77 3.28 3.37 7.11
CA GLY A 77 4.48 3.77 7.82
C GLY A 77 4.39 3.41 9.29
N GLY A 78 5.44 3.71 10.02
CA GLY A 78 5.51 3.48 11.46
C GLY A 78 6.91 3.73 11.97
N LYS A 79 7.32 3.03 13.02
CA LYS A 79 8.68 3.12 13.57
C LYS A 79 9.74 2.79 12.50
N GLU A 80 10.88 3.45 12.55
CA GLU A 80 12.01 3.13 11.67
C GLU A 80 12.40 1.64 11.79
N ARG A 81 12.45 0.95 10.63
CA ARG A 81 12.47 -0.53 10.59
C ARG A 81 13.79 -1.16 11.03
N GLU A 82 14.92 -0.48 10.84
CA GLU A 82 16.24 -1.06 11.08
C GLU A 82 16.84 -0.67 12.44
N GLY A 83 16.31 0.36 13.11
CA GLY A 83 16.87 0.91 14.35
C GLY A 83 18.24 1.57 14.15
N LYS A 84 18.60 1.94 12.92
CA LYS A 84 19.95 2.42 12.56
C LYS A 84 20.02 3.91 12.29
N LEU A 85 18.88 4.56 12.09
CA LEU A 85 18.81 5.97 11.75
C LEU A 85 18.25 6.77 12.94
N PRO A 86 18.64 8.05 13.08
CA PRO A 86 18.16 8.90 14.17
C PRO A 86 16.76 9.46 13.88
N TYR A 87 15.83 8.63 13.39
CA TYR A 87 14.47 9.01 13.05
C TYR A 87 13.46 8.15 13.81
N ASP A 88 12.40 8.80 14.32
CA ASP A 88 11.35 8.11 15.09
C ASP A 88 10.41 7.29 14.21
N GLY A 89 10.34 7.59 12.90
CA GLY A 89 9.43 6.92 11.99
C GLY A 89 9.90 6.90 10.53
N GLU A 90 9.22 6.07 9.76
CA GLU A 90 9.55 5.74 8.38
C GLU A 90 8.27 5.55 7.56
N LEU A 91 8.26 6.11 6.35
CA LEU A 91 7.25 5.83 5.34
C LEU A 91 7.64 4.56 4.60
N TYR A 92 6.94 3.46 4.87
CA TYR A 92 7.25 2.16 4.29
C TYR A 92 6.84 2.06 2.82
N ALA A 93 5.69 2.64 2.49
CA ALA A 93 5.13 2.65 1.14
C ALA A 93 4.10 3.78 0.98
N ILE A 94 4.06 4.37 -0.21
CA ILE A 94 2.99 5.27 -0.66
C ILE A 94 2.76 5.04 -2.15
N TYR A 95 1.52 4.74 -2.52
CA TYR A 95 1.16 4.44 -3.90
C TYR A 95 -0.22 5.00 -4.24
N LEU A 96 -0.35 5.51 -5.46
CA LEU A 96 -1.60 5.89 -6.11
C LEU A 96 -1.70 5.15 -7.43
N LEU A 97 -2.92 4.75 -7.81
CA LEU A 97 -3.19 4.29 -9.17
C LEU A 97 -2.79 5.39 -10.17
N GLN A 98 -2.24 5.01 -11.32
CA GLN A 98 -1.71 5.96 -12.31
C GLN A 98 -2.75 7.00 -12.75
N SER A 99 -4.04 6.65 -12.78
CA SER A 99 -5.13 7.56 -13.16
C SER A 99 -5.49 8.62 -12.11
N TYR A 100 -4.84 8.59 -10.94
CA TYR A 100 -5.10 9.48 -9.80
C TYR A 100 -3.84 10.25 -9.36
N GLN A 101 -2.83 10.32 -10.23
CA GLN A 101 -1.59 11.07 -10.02
C GLN A 101 -1.68 12.50 -10.57
#